data_AF-A0A7S1IEP2-F1
#
_entry.id   AF-A0A7S1IEP2-F1
#
_cell.length_a   1.000
_cell.length_b   1.000
_cell.length_c   1.000
_cell.angle_alpha   90.00
_cell.angle_beta   90.00
_cell.angle_gamma   90.00
#
_symmetry.space_group_name_H-M   'P 1'
#
loop_
_entity.id
_entity.type
_entity.pdbx_description
1 polymer ?
#
loop_
_entity_poly.entity_id
_entity_poly.type
_entity_poly.pdbx_seq_one_letter_code
_entity_poly.pdbx_strand_id
1 'polypeptide(L)'
;FRVFFLFQKPGDPPVDPLVDPGPCAPRAMATAPPESSLHWSTILPAALYLGDLSAARDASLLEELRITHIVNATNRTVSNRFEAPNGTITYLNVDVDDFEGVDIA
;
A
#
# COMPACT_ATOMS: atom_id res chain seq x y z
N PHE A 1 13.89 10.60 -9.17
CA PHE A 1 13.83 9.15 -8.93
C PHE A 1 12.87 8.93 -7.77
N ARG A 2 11.77 8.18 -7.96
CA ARG A 2 10.74 7.95 -6.94
C ARG A 2 10.45 6.46 -6.85
N VAL A 3 10.46 5.93 -5.64
CA VAL A 3 10.35 4.49 -5.35
C VAL A 3 9.10 4.22 -4.54
N PHE A 4 8.36 3.20 -4.95
CA PHE A 4 7.20 2.68 -4.24
C PHE A 4 7.49 1.25 -3.78
N PHE A 5 7.32 0.98 -2.49
CA PHE A 5 7.43 -0.37 -1.95
C PHE A 5 6.07 -1.00 -1.80
N LEU A 6 5.91 -2.17 -2.40
CA LEU A 6 4.74 -3.03 -2.27
C LEU A 6 5.03 -4.13 -1.25
N PHE A 7 4.17 -4.25 -0.24
CA PHE A 7 4.21 -5.32 0.76
C PHE A 7 2.88 -6.07 0.86
N GLN A 8 2.95 -7.29 1.38
CA GLN A 8 1.77 -8.06 1.75
C GLN A 8 1.23 -7.50 3.06
N LYS A 9 -0.05 -7.11 3.07
CA LYS A 9 -0.73 -6.77 4.31
C LYS A 9 -1.04 -8.08 5.06
N PRO A 10 -0.69 -8.22 6.35
CA PRO A 10 -1.18 -9.33 7.16
C PRO A 10 -2.71 -9.30 7.13
N GLY A 11 -3.34 -10.47 7.03
CA GLY A 11 -4.79 -10.58 6.94
C GLY A 11 -5.48 -9.68 7.97
N ASP A 12 -6.29 -8.73 7.49
CA ASP A 12 -7.05 -7.83 8.36
C ASP A 12 -7.84 -8.68 9.37
N PRO A 13 -7.77 -8.38 10.69
CA PRO A 13 -8.65 -9.06 11.63
C PRO A 13 -10.10 -8.80 11.24
N PRO A 14 -11.02 -9.76 11.48
CA PRO A 14 -12.43 -9.57 11.17
C PRO A 14 -12.93 -8.30 11.87
N VAL A 15 -13.44 -7.36 11.07
CA VAL A 15 -14.07 -6.15 11.57
C VAL A 15 -15.38 -6.60 12.21
N ASP A 16 -15.45 -6.62 13.55
CA ASP A 16 -16.67 -6.99 14.28
C ASP A 16 -17.84 -6.09 13.83
N PRO A 17 -18.89 -6.64 13.21
CA PRO A 17 -20.05 -5.87 12.83
C PRO A 17 -21.04 -5.86 14.00
N LEU A 18 -21.07 -4.75 14.72
CA LEU A 18 -22.15 -4.20 15.57
C LEU A 18 -21.62 -3.72 16.93
N VAL A 19 -21.32 -2.43 17.00
CA VAL A 19 -21.70 -1.63 18.18
C VAL A 19 -22.53 -0.48 17.65
N ASP A 20 -23.84 -0.59 17.86
CA ASP A 20 -24.87 0.39 17.50
C ASP A 20 -24.67 1.69 18.31
N PRO A 21 -24.47 2.87 17.68
CA PRO A 21 -24.42 4.12 18.41
C PRO A 21 -25.84 4.60 18.70
N GLY A 22 -26.31 4.35 19.93
CA GLY A 22 -27.55 4.95 20.44
C GLY A 22 -27.54 6.49 20.37
N PRO A 23 -28.71 7.15 20.29
CA PRO A 23 -28.78 8.54 19.85
C PRO A 23 -28.76 9.51 21.04
N CYS A 24 -27.65 10.23 21.26
CA CYS A 24 -27.64 11.61 21.80
C CYS A 24 -26.21 12.19 21.96
N ALA A 25 -26.03 13.39 21.39
CA ALA A 25 -25.01 14.43 21.68
C ALA A 25 -23.60 14.32 21.03
N PRO A 26 -22.90 15.45 20.83
CA PRO A 26 -23.17 16.48 19.82
C PRO A 26 -21.99 16.63 18.83
N ARG A 27 -22.25 17.36 17.73
CA ARG A 27 -21.33 17.73 16.64
C ARG A 27 -19.92 18.14 17.13
N ALA A 28 -18.96 17.23 17.04
CA ALA A 28 -17.54 17.50 17.28
C ALA A 28 -16.73 17.06 16.05
N MET A 29 -16.14 18.07 15.40
CA MET A 29 -15.01 18.04 14.46
C MET A 29 -15.08 17.03 13.31
N ALA A 30 -14.94 17.51 12.08
CA ALA A 30 -14.65 16.66 10.93
C ALA A 30 -13.45 15.76 11.27
N THR A 31 -13.74 14.51 11.64
CA THR A 31 -12.75 13.47 11.76
C THR A 31 -12.09 13.39 10.40
N ALA A 32 -10.80 13.71 10.34
CA ALA A 32 -9.99 13.32 9.20
C ALA A 32 -10.33 11.85 8.89
N PRO A 33 -10.50 11.48 7.60
CA PRO A 33 -10.77 10.09 7.26
C PRO A 33 -9.73 9.24 8.01
N PRO A 34 -10.16 8.17 8.69
CA PRO A 34 -9.24 7.39 9.48
C PRO A 34 -8.10 6.99 8.55
N GLU A 35 -6.85 7.24 8.95
CA GLU A 35 -5.66 6.94 8.13
C GLU A 35 -5.61 5.45 7.72
N SER A 36 -6.50 4.62 8.28
CA SER A 36 -6.77 3.24 7.90
C SER A 36 -7.43 3.03 6.52
N SER A 37 -7.83 4.07 5.78
CA SER A 37 -8.29 3.93 4.38
C SER A 37 -7.23 4.23 3.33
N LEU A 38 -6.06 4.76 3.73
CA LEU A 38 -4.97 4.97 2.81
C LEU A 38 -4.17 3.68 2.63
N HIS A 39 -4.22 3.16 1.42
CA HIS A 39 -3.45 2.00 0.96
C HIS A 39 -1.93 2.29 0.79
N TRP A 40 -1.48 3.49 1.17
CA TRP A 40 -0.09 3.92 1.07
C TRP A 40 0.25 5.09 2.02
N SER A 41 1.54 5.27 2.29
CA SER A 41 2.09 6.38 3.08
C SER A 41 3.43 6.86 2.50
N THR A 42 3.85 8.07 2.91
CA THR A 42 5.15 8.64 2.53
C THR A 42 6.17 8.42 3.63
N ILE A 43 7.31 7.82 3.29
CA ILE A 43 8.45 7.65 4.20
C ILE A 43 9.45 8.79 4.02
N LEU A 44 9.79 9.09 2.76
CA LEU A 44 10.63 10.23 2.40
C LEU A 44 9.89 11.08 1.37
N PRO A 45 9.59 12.36 1.69
CA PRO A 45 8.84 13.23 0.81
C PRO A 45 9.42 13.27 -0.61
N ALA A 46 8.55 13.11 -1.60
CA ALA A 46 8.87 13.16 -3.02
C ALA A 46 9.88 12.12 -3.52
N ALA A 47 10.19 11.08 -2.73
CA ALA A 47 11.20 10.08 -3.07
C ALA A 47 10.80 8.63 -2.70
N LEU A 48 10.21 8.40 -1.53
CA LEU A 48 9.98 7.06 -0.99
C LEU A 48 8.57 6.91 -0.42
N TYR A 49 7.86 5.92 -0.95
CA TYR A 49 6.48 5.59 -0.60
C TYR A 49 6.38 4.12 -0.23
N LEU A 50 5.49 3.84 0.72
CA LEU A 50 5.17 2.49 1.18
C LEU A 50 3.68 2.25 0.93
N GLY A 51 3.29 1.15 0.32
CA GLY A 51 1.88 0.82 0.17
C GLY A 51 1.60 -0.64 -0.12
N ASP A 52 0.31 -0.95 -0.24
CA ASP A 52 -0.18 -2.29 -0.49
C ASP A 52 -0.51 -2.53 -1.97
N LEU A 53 -1.06 -3.71 -2.25
CA LEU A 53 -1.42 -4.14 -3.60
C LEU A 53 -2.46 -3.23 -4.28
N SER A 54 -3.38 -2.64 -3.51
CA SER A 54 -4.39 -1.74 -4.06
C SER A 54 -3.73 -0.47 -4.58
N ALA A 55 -2.82 0.12 -3.80
CA ALA A 55 -2.07 1.30 -4.22
C ALA A 55 -1.10 1.01 -5.38
N ALA A 56 -0.41 -0.14 -5.35
CA ALA A 56 0.48 -0.56 -6.44
C ALA A 56 -0.24 -0.85 -7.77
N ARG A 57 -1.58 -0.99 -7.74
CA ARG A 57 -2.43 -1.21 -8.91
C ARG A 57 -3.18 0.05 -9.37
N ASP A 58 -3.08 1.15 -8.66
CA ASP A 58 -3.74 2.42 -8.99
C ASP A 58 -2.86 3.26 -9.91
N ALA A 59 -3.20 3.30 -11.20
CA ALA A 59 -2.45 4.06 -12.20
C ALA A 59 -2.46 5.57 -11.92
N SER A 60 -3.61 6.10 -11.49
CA SER A 60 -3.79 7.53 -11.22
C SER A 60 -2.87 7.98 -10.08
N LEU A 61 -2.82 7.16 -9.02
CA LEU A 61 -1.94 7.40 -7.88
C LEU A 61 -0.46 7.38 -8.29
N LEU A 62 -0.03 6.35 -9.03
CA LEU A 62 1.36 6.22 -9.46
C LEU A 62 1.80 7.36 -10.40
N GLU A 63 0.90 7.82 -11.28
CA GLU A 63 1.14 8.98 -12.15
C GLU A 63 1.21 10.29 -11.36
N GLU A 64 0.27 10.53 -10.44
CA GLU A 64 0.26 11.72 -9.57
C GLU A 64 1.55 11.81 -8.74
N LEU A 65 1.94 10.68 -8.14
CA LEU A 65 3.17 10.55 -7.38
C LEU A 65 4.41 10.41 -8.28
N ARG A 66 4.28 10.40 -9.61
CA ARG A 66 5.38 10.24 -10.58
C ARG A 66 6.33 9.09 -10.21
N ILE A 67 5.76 7.96 -9.80
CA ILE A 67 6.51 6.75 -9.49
C ILE A 67 7.11 6.20 -10.77
N THR A 68 8.40 5.87 -10.71
CA THR A 68 9.12 5.26 -11.83
C THR A 68 9.67 3.88 -11.49
N HIS A 69 9.75 3.55 -10.19
CA HIS A 69 10.31 2.29 -9.71
C HIS A 69 9.40 1.69 -8.64
N ILE A 70 9.09 0.41 -8.79
CA ILE A 70 8.36 -0.37 -7.79
C ILE A 70 9.26 -1.50 -7.30
N VAL A 71 9.44 -1.59 -5.99
CA VAL A 71 10.01 -2.77 -5.34
C VAL A 71 8.84 -3.64 -4.88
N ASN A 72 8.65 -4.76 -5.56
CA ASN A 72 7.66 -5.75 -5.20
C ASN A 72 8.29 -6.74 -4.22
N ALA A 73 8.11 -6.49 -2.92
CA ALA A 73 8.63 -7.29 -1.82
C ALA A 73 7.55 -8.23 -1.27
N THR A 74 6.97 -9.01 -2.16
CA THR A 74 5.95 -10.01 -1.83
C THR A 74 6.36 -11.36 -2.39
N ASN A 75 5.69 -12.43 -1.96
CA ASN A 75 5.88 -13.73 -2.58
C ASN A 75 5.55 -13.71 -4.09
N ARG A 76 6.01 -14.72 -4.83
CA ARG A 76 5.81 -14.85 -6.29
C ARG A 76 4.37 -14.84 -6.80
N THR A 77 3.37 -14.86 -5.93
CA THR A 77 1.96 -14.92 -6.36
C THR A 77 1.39 -13.55 -6.75
N VAL A 78 2.01 -12.46 -6.30
CA VAL A 78 1.55 -11.11 -6.60
C VAL A 78 2.15 -10.61 -7.91
N SER A 79 1.29 -10.40 -8.91
CA SER A 79 1.70 -9.95 -10.23
C SER A 79 1.90 -8.44 -10.33
N ASN A 80 2.88 -8.05 -11.13
CA ASN A 80 3.14 -6.66 -11.48
C ASN A 80 2.14 -6.17 -12.54
N ARG A 81 1.32 -5.18 -12.20
CA ARG A 81 0.26 -4.67 -13.10
C ARG A 81 0.80 -3.92 -14.32
N PHE A 82 1.90 -3.17 -14.14
CA PHE A 82 2.44 -2.25 -15.15
C PHE A 82 3.77 -2.74 -15.75
N GLU A 83 4.13 -4.02 -15.52
CA GLU A 83 5.34 -4.60 -16.08
C GLU A 83 5.17 -4.82 -17.58
N ALA A 84 5.97 -4.10 -18.37
CA ALA A 84 5.97 -4.21 -19.82
C ALA A 84 7.40 -3.99 -20.35
N PRO A 85 7.82 -4.62 -21.47
CA PRO A 85 9.18 -4.51 -22.00
C PRO A 85 9.66 -3.07 -22.25
N ASN A 86 8.74 -2.16 -22.56
CA ASN A 86 8.99 -0.73 -22.76
C ASN A 86 8.11 0.13 -21.83
N GLY A 87 7.79 -0.39 -20.64
CA GLY A 87 6.93 0.28 -19.66
C GLY A 87 7.62 1.48 -19.01
N THR A 88 6.82 2.42 -18.50
CA THR A 88 7.32 3.62 -17.80
C THR A 88 7.78 3.32 -16.37
N ILE A 89 7.34 2.19 -15.81
CA ILE A 89 7.67 1.74 -14.45
C ILE A 89 8.61 0.54 -14.53
N THR A 90 9.72 0.63 -13.80
CA THR A 90 10.67 -0.47 -13.62
C THR A 90 10.36 -1.23 -12.34
N TYR A 91 10.32 -2.56 -12.42
CA TYR A 91 10.08 -3.43 -11.27
C TYR A 91 11.38 -4.08 -10.78
N LEU A 92 11.53 -4.12 -9.46
CA LEU A 92 12.46 -5.01 -8.77
C LEU A 92 11.63 -5.99 -7.94
N ASN A 93 11.64 -7.26 -8.32
CA ASN A 93 10.95 -8.31 -7.57
C ASN A 93 11.88 -8.89 -6.51
N VAL A 94 11.45 -8.86 -5.26
CA VAL A 94 12.13 -9.49 -4.12
C VAL A 94 11.15 -10.50 -3.54
N ASP A 95 11.45 -11.77 -3.75
CA ASP A 95 10.59 -12.87 -3.33
C ASP A 95 10.76 -13.11 -1.82
N VAL A 96 9.81 -12.61 -1.05
CA VAL A 96 9.80 -12.68 0.42
C VAL A 96 8.44 -13.16 0.89
N ASP A 97 8.44 -14.18 1.73
CA ASP A 97 7.24 -14.60 2.44
C ASP A 97 7.12 -13.84 3.79
N ASP A 98 5.90 -13.43 4.14
CA ASP A 98 5.62 -12.77 5.42
C ASP A 98 5.47 -13.81 6.54
N PHE A 99 6.60 -14.39 6.96
CA PHE A 99 6.68 -15.31 8.10
C PHE A 99 7.88 -14.97 8.99
N GLU A 100 7.75 -15.30 10.28
CA GLU A 100 8.89 -15.23 11.20
C GLU A 100 10.02 -16.16 10.74
N GLY A 101 11.27 -15.70 10.90
CA GLY A 101 12.46 -16.49 10.55
C GLY A 101 12.88 -16.43 9.07
N VAL A 102 12.20 -15.63 8.25
CA VAL A 102 12.64 -15.33 6.88
C VAL A 102 13.86 -14.41 6.91
N ASP A 103 14.93 -14.80 6.21
CA ASP A 103 16.14 -14.00 6.07
C ASP A 103 15.93 -12.89 5.04
N ILE A 104 16.21 -11.65 5.44
CA ILE A 104 16.07 -10.44 4.63
C ILE A 104 17.44 -9.82 4.26
N ALA A 105 18.52 -10.60 4.41
CA ALA A 105 19.90 -10.17 4.17
C ALA A 105 20.27 -9.90 2.70
#